data_AF-A0A7V0S306-F1
#
_entry.id   AF-A0A7V0S306-F1
#
_cell.length_a   1.000
_cell.length_b   1.000
_cell.length_c   1.000
_cell.angle_alpha   90.00
_cell.angle_beta   90.00
_cell.angle_gamma   90.00
#
_symmetry.space_group_name_H-M   'P 1'
#
loop_
_entity.id
_entity.type
_entity.pdbx_description
1 polymer ?
#
loop_
_entity_poly.entity_id
_entity_poly.type
_entity_poly.pdbx_seq_one_letter_code
_entity_poly.pdbx_strand_id
1 'polypeptide(L)'
;MKRIYLLLLLGLLLNQAAFAQKKTTTVTQKFFEVDQDIESLRKELADIRKQMRELEIRVSVPEIRSEINKLIQLPEMTHEIILNNGTIVKGKIIHEDIDRVVVQTQIGQLTLSKNSIRQTRKADLPKAKCVVDGPITEQVHENKRTFKGKIKNEGIRRADFVRIIFKLYDEGTTLLAADSTLIAGNYHMYKSGVQTDATIEPGRSFDFECSVEVPKDAKVSYYIKQIKWEEFD
;
A
#
# COMPACT_ATOMS: atom_id res chain seq x y z
N MET A 1 -64.26 58.69 43.57
CA MET A 1 -65.67 58.23 43.58
C MET A 1 -65.82 57.23 42.43
N LYS A 2 -66.10 55.93 42.56
CA LYS A 2 -66.78 55.11 43.56
C LYS A 2 -66.13 53.70 43.56
N ARG A 3 -65.19 53.43 44.47
CA ARG A 3 -65.10 52.08 45.07
C ARG A 3 -66.42 51.90 45.83
N ILE A 4 -67.11 50.76 45.70
CA ILE A 4 -67.98 50.12 46.72
C ILE A 4 -69.13 49.25 46.13
N TYR A 5 -69.57 49.40 44.88
CA TYR A 5 -70.76 48.61 44.45
C TYR A 5 -70.53 47.29 43.70
N LEU A 6 -69.31 46.97 43.27
CA LEU A 6 -69.07 45.69 42.57
C LEU A 6 -67.94 44.85 43.19
N LEU A 7 -67.81 44.96 44.51
CA LEU A 7 -67.11 43.96 45.33
C LEU A 7 -68.08 42.88 45.86
N LEU A 8 -69.39 43.01 45.59
CA LEU A 8 -70.41 42.13 46.18
C LEU A 8 -71.00 41.08 45.22
N LEU A 9 -70.75 41.16 43.90
CA LEU A 9 -71.28 40.18 42.95
C LEU A 9 -70.23 39.21 42.38
N LEU A 10 -68.95 39.55 42.47
CA LEU A 10 -67.88 38.69 41.93
C LEU A 10 -67.50 37.55 42.89
N GLY A 11 -67.97 37.60 44.14
CA GLY A 11 -67.73 36.57 45.16
C GLY A 11 -68.52 35.28 44.97
N LEU A 12 -69.48 35.22 44.04
CA LEU A 12 -70.35 34.05 43.88
C LEU A 12 -69.98 33.09 42.73
N LEU A 13 -69.02 33.44 41.87
CA LEU A 13 -68.63 32.58 40.74
C LEU A 13 -67.38 31.74 41.00
N LEU A 14 -66.86 31.76 42.24
CA LEU A 14 -65.64 31.05 42.63
C LEU A 14 -65.83 29.57 43.00
N ASN A 15 -67.03 28.98 42.87
CA ASN A 15 -67.30 27.62 43.38
C ASN A 15 -67.85 26.59 42.38
N GLN A 16 -67.82 26.85 41.07
CA GLN A 16 -68.25 25.84 40.07
C GLN A 16 -67.16 25.39 39.08
N ALA A 17 -65.90 25.79 39.26
CA ALA A 17 -64.79 25.36 38.41
C ALA A 17 -64.06 24.11 38.95
N ALA A 18 -64.72 23.30 39.76
CA ALA A 18 -64.20 22.03 40.25
C ALA A 18 -65.00 20.86 39.65
N PHE A 19 -64.33 20.12 38.77
CA PHE A 19 -64.66 18.78 38.28
C PHE A 19 -65.82 18.60 37.29
N ALA A 20 -65.47 18.46 36.01
CA ALA A 20 -65.95 17.35 35.16
C ALA A 20 -65.11 17.19 33.88
N GLN A 21 -64.22 16.18 33.89
CA GLN A 21 -63.90 15.23 32.78
C GLN A 21 -63.31 15.77 31.44
N LYS A 22 -62.47 15.07 30.66
CA LYS A 22 -61.75 13.78 30.71
C LYS A 22 -60.96 13.66 29.37
N LYS A 23 -59.65 13.38 29.46
CA LYS A 23 -58.82 12.56 28.53
C LYS A 23 -58.99 12.76 27.00
N THR A 24 -58.28 13.74 26.41
CA THR A 24 -57.93 13.75 24.96
C THR A 24 -56.55 14.39 24.73
N THR A 25 -55.48 13.79 25.25
CA THR A 25 -54.10 14.22 24.94
C THR A 25 -53.16 13.04 25.13
N THR A 26 -53.13 12.10 24.18
CA THR A 26 -52.13 11.01 24.16
C THR A 26 -51.97 10.46 22.74
N VAL A 27 -53.04 10.45 21.96
CA VAL A 27 -53.03 9.91 20.59
C VAL A 27 -52.27 10.84 19.64
N THR A 28 -52.53 12.15 19.67
CA THR A 28 -51.91 13.11 18.73
C THR A 28 -50.40 13.26 18.93
N GLN A 29 -49.91 13.27 20.17
CA GLN A 29 -48.45 13.34 20.46
C GLN A 29 -47.70 12.12 19.93
N LYS A 30 -48.25 10.91 20.07
CA LYS A 30 -47.63 9.70 19.52
C LYS A 30 -47.59 9.68 18.00
N PHE A 31 -48.55 10.30 17.31
CA PHE A 31 -48.52 10.43 15.84
C PHE A 31 -47.42 11.39 15.36
N PHE A 32 -47.19 12.50 16.08
CA PHE A 32 -46.10 13.42 15.76
C PHE A 32 -44.71 12.83 16.02
N GLU A 33 -44.55 12.01 17.07
CA GLU A 33 -43.29 11.30 17.35
C GLU A 33 -42.95 10.29 16.23
N VAL A 34 -43.95 9.55 15.73
CA VAL A 34 -43.75 8.57 14.64
C VAL A 34 -43.41 9.25 13.31
N ASP A 35 -44.00 10.39 12.99
CA ASP A 35 -43.68 11.14 11.76
C ASP A 35 -42.25 11.73 11.81
N GLN A 36 -41.83 12.22 12.99
CA GLN A 36 -40.45 12.66 13.21
C GLN A 36 -39.44 11.52 13.08
N ASP A 37 -39.78 10.33 13.59
CA ASP A 37 -38.97 9.12 13.43
C ASP A 37 -38.86 8.70 11.96
N ILE A 38 -39.96 8.71 11.20
CA ILE A 38 -39.95 8.36 9.76
C ILE A 38 -39.10 9.33 8.95
N GLU A 39 -39.14 10.62 9.26
CA GLU A 39 -38.33 11.63 8.59
C GLU A 39 -36.83 11.45 8.90
N SER A 40 -36.50 11.13 10.14
CA SER A 40 -35.12 10.82 10.55
C SER A 40 -34.56 9.59 9.82
N LEU A 41 -35.35 8.52 9.71
CA LEU A 41 -34.98 7.30 9.00
C LEU A 41 -34.79 7.54 7.50
N ARG A 42 -35.60 8.41 6.89
CA ARG A 42 -35.44 8.79 5.47
C ARG A 42 -34.13 9.54 5.24
N LYS A 43 -33.74 10.40 6.18
CA LYS A 43 -32.47 11.12 6.12
C LYS A 43 -31.29 10.17 6.25
N GLU A 44 -31.34 9.24 7.21
CA GLU A 44 -30.31 8.20 7.36
C GLU A 44 -30.19 7.33 6.11
N LEU A 45 -31.31 6.92 5.50
CA LEU A 45 -31.28 6.16 4.25
C LEU A 45 -30.65 6.94 3.09
N ALA A 46 -30.88 8.26 3.02
CA ALA A 46 -30.27 9.11 2.00
C ALA A 46 -28.75 9.22 2.19
N ASP A 47 -28.30 9.36 3.44
CA ASP A 47 -26.89 9.43 3.80
C ASP A 47 -26.19 8.09 3.53
N ILE A 48 -26.80 6.96 3.91
CA ILE A 48 -26.28 5.62 3.62
C ILE A 48 -26.17 5.39 2.11
N ARG A 49 -27.19 5.78 1.32
CA ARG A 49 -27.13 5.67 -0.15
C ARG A 49 -26.00 6.51 -0.75
N LYS A 50 -25.74 7.68 -0.18
CA LYS A 50 -24.61 8.53 -0.61
C LYS A 50 -23.28 7.85 -0.29
N GLN A 51 -23.12 7.33 0.93
CA GLN A 51 -21.92 6.60 1.34
C GLN A 51 -21.69 5.33 0.49
N MET A 52 -22.75 4.58 0.18
CA MET A 52 -22.66 3.40 -0.70
C MET A 52 -22.16 3.75 -2.10
N ARG A 53 -22.68 4.81 -2.71
CA ARG A 53 -22.17 5.28 -4.02
C ARG A 53 -20.71 5.72 -3.96
N GLU A 54 -20.31 6.43 -2.92
CA GLU A 54 -18.91 6.83 -2.72
C GLU A 54 -17.98 5.62 -2.49
N LEU A 55 -18.48 4.55 -1.87
CA LEU A 55 -17.75 3.29 -1.71
C LEU A 55 -17.68 2.51 -3.03
N GLU A 56 -18.77 2.37 -3.78
CA GLU A 56 -18.79 1.72 -5.10
C GLU A 56 -17.82 2.38 -6.08
N ILE A 57 -17.76 3.72 -6.11
CA ILE A 57 -16.78 4.46 -6.92
C ILE A 57 -15.35 4.16 -6.45
N ARG A 58 -15.11 4.09 -5.14
CA ARG A 58 -13.79 3.76 -4.59
C ARG A 58 -13.37 2.32 -4.79
N VAL A 59 -14.30 1.38 -4.92
CA VAL A 59 -14.02 -0.05 -5.15
C VAL A 59 -13.84 -0.34 -6.64
N SER A 60 -14.64 0.27 -7.51
CA SER A 60 -14.54 0.06 -8.97
C SER A 60 -13.24 0.57 -9.59
N VAL A 61 -12.69 1.69 -9.12
CA VAL A 61 -11.42 2.25 -9.62
C VAL A 61 -10.21 1.31 -9.40
N PRO A 62 -10.03 0.66 -8.23
CA PRO A 62 -9.01 -0.37 -8.03
C PRO A 62 -9.25 -1.65 -8.85
N GLU A 63 -10.49 -2.11 -9.00
CA GLU A 63 -10.80 -3.34 -9.74
C GLU A 63 -10.42 -3.24 -11.21
N ILE A 64 -10.76 -2.13 -11.88
CA ILE A 64 -10.39 -1.86 -13.27
C ILE A 64 -8.86 -1.87 -13.44
N ARG A 65 -8.11 -1.29 -12.50
CA ARG A 65 -6.64 -1.33 -12.52
C ARG A 65 -6.10 -2.76 -12.33
N SER A 66 -6.74 -3.56 -11.47
CA SER A 66 -6.32 -4.95 -11.22
C SER A 66 -6.53 -5.86 -12.44
N GLU A 67 -7.62 -5.67 -13.19
CA GLU A 67 -7.92 -6.44 -14.39
C GLU A 67 -7.00 -6.06 -15.55
N ILE A 68 -6.75 -4.77 -15.74
CA ILE A 68 -5.77 -4.29 -16.73
C ILE A 68 -4.37 -4.82 -16.42
N ASN A 69 -3.96 -4.83 -15.15
CA ASN A 69 -2.67 -5.41 -14.75
C ASN A 69 -2.59 -6.92 -15.03
N LYS A 70 -3.69 -7.67 -14.88
CA LYS A 70 -3.75 -9.11 -15.20
C LYS A 70 -3.65 -9.38 -16.70
N LEU A 71 -4.12 -8.47 -17.54
CA LEU A 71 -4.07 -8.59 -19.01
C LEU A 71 -2.68 -8.30 -19.58
N ILE A 72 -1.83 -7.57 -18.85
CA ILE A 72 -0.43 -7.31 -19.22
C ILE A 72 0.49 -8.33 -18.50
N GLN A 73 0.10 -9.61 -18.49
CA GLN A 73 1.04 -10.67 -18.14
C GLN A 73 1.99 -10.85 -19.32
N LEU A 74 3.12 -10.14 -19.30
CA LEU A 74 4.19 -10.35 -20.25
C LEU A 74 4.63 -11.83 -20.12
N PRO A 75 4.64 -12.62 -21.20
CA PRO A 75 5.09 -14.01 -21.12
C PRO A 75 6.49 -14.03 -20.53
N GLU A 76 6.68 -14.80 -19.46
CA GLU A 76 7.99 -14.94 -18.83
C GLU A 76 8.96 -15.56 -19.83
N MET A 77 9.83 -14.71 -20.38
CA MET A 77 10.90 -15.12 -21.27
C MET A 77 11.92 -15.84 -20.39
N THR A 78 11.84 -17.16 -20.35
CA THR A 78 12.64 -18.02 -19.46
C THR A 78 13.91 -18.51 -20.13
N HIS A 79 13.97 -18.51 -21.46
CA HIS A 79 15.06 -19.06 -22.24
C HIS A 79 15.53 -18.07 -23.31
N GLU A 80 16.84 -17.98 -23.47
CA GLU A 80 17.52 -17.28 -24.54
C GLU A 80 18.24 -18.32 -25.40
N ILE A 81 17.85 -18.42 -26.67
CA ILE A 81 18.32 -19.42 -27.61
C ILE A 81 19.17 -18.70 -28.65
N ILE A 82 20.45 -19.06 -28.71
CA ILE A 82 21.40 -18.52 -29.66
C ILE A 82 21.50 -19.50 -30.82
N LEU A 83 21.11 -19.06 -32.02
CA LEU A 83 21.22 -19.82 -33.24
C LEU A 83 22.65 -19.77 -33.81
N ASN A 84 22.98 -20.71 -34.70
CA ASN A 84 24.29 -20.80 -35.34
C ASN A 84 24.66 -19.56 -36.17
N ASN A 85 23.66 -18.85 -36.70
CA ASN A 85 23.82 -17.60 -37.44
C ASN A 85 23.97 -16.36 -36.54
N GLY A 86 23.99 -16.52 -35.21
CA GLY A 86 24.09 -15.43 -34.24
C GLY A 86 22.75 -14.78 -33.87
N THR A 87 21.62 -15.21 -34.44
CA THR A 87 20.30 -14.72 -34.03
C THR A 87 19.98 -15.17 -32.61
N ILE A 88 19.49 -14.24 -31.79
CA ILE A 88 19.08 -14.49 -30.40
C ILE A 88 17.55 -14.51 -30.34
N VAL A 89 17.00 -15.66 -29.99
CA VAL A 89 15.56 -15.86 -29.80
C VAL A 89 15.29 -15.97 -28.30
N LYS A 90 14.58 -14.98 -27.75
CA LYS A 90 14.10 -15.02 -26.35
C LYS A 90 12.69 -15.61 -26.34
N GLY A 91 12.40 -16.50 -25.40
CA GLY A 91 11.09 -17.15 -25.30
C GLY A 91 10.99 -18.19 -24.19
N LYS A 92 9.82 -18.80 -24.06
CA LYS A 92 9.59 -19.97 -23.21
C LYS A 92 9.52 -21.21 -24.10
N ILE A 93 10.37 -22.20 -23.83
CA ILE A 93 10.29 -23.50 -24.53
C ILE A 93 9.00 -24.19 -24.07
N ILE A 94 8.08 -24.42 -25.01
CA ILE A 94 6.83 -25.16 -24.75
C ILE A 94 7.07 -26.65 -24.98
N HIS A 95 7.83 -26.98 -26.02
CA HIS A 95 8.04 -28.36 -26.44
C HIS A 95 9.44 -28.55 -27.01
N GLU A 96 10.05 -29.69 -26.72
CA GLU A 96 11.38 -30.05 -27.17
C GLU A 96 11.38 -31.52 -27.60
N ASP A 97 11.54 -31.72 -28.91
CA ASP A 97 11.74 -33.00 -29.56
C ASP A 97 13.25 -33.23 -29.82
N ILE A 98 13.57 -34.39 -30.40
CA ILE A 98 14.92 -34.74 -30.85
C ILE A 98 15.42 -33.75 -31.93
N ASP A 99 14.56 -33.40 -32.89
CA ASP A 99 14.96 -32.60 -34.07
C ASP A 99 14.49 -31.14 -34.03
N ARG A 100 13.50 -30.81 -33.20
CA ARG A 100 12.84 -29.49 -33.17
C ARG A 100 12.52 -29.01 -31.76
N VAL A 101 12.50 -27.70 -31.59
CA VAL A 101 12.16 -27.01 -30.35
C VAL A 101 11.09 -25.97 -30.67
N VAL A 102 9.96 -26.03 -29.98
CA VAL A 102 8.87 -25.06 -30.09
C VAL A 102 8.98 -24.05 -28.95
N VAL A 103 9.12 -22.78 -29.31
CA VAL A 103 9.39 -21.68 -28.40
C VAL A 103 8.28 -20.65 -28.51
N GLN A 104 7.63 -20.35 -27.40
CA GLN A 104 6.72 -19.21 -27.28
C GLN A 104 7.52 -17.93 -27.10
N THR A 105 7.38 -17.02 -28.06
CA THR A 105 7.93 -15.66 -27.99
C THR A 105 6.81 -14.64 -27.79
N GLN A 106 7.16 -13.38 -27.56
CA GLN A 106 6.20 -12.28 -27.39
C GLN A 106 5.30 -12.07 -28.63
N ILE A 107 5.78 -12.47 -29.82
CA ILE A 107 5.05 -12.31 -31.09
C ILE A 107 4.35 -13.61 -31.56
N GLY A 108 4.46 -14.71 -30.80
CA GLY A 108 3.85 -16.00 -31.16
C GLY A 108 4.79 -17.19 -30.98
N GLN A 109 4.39 -18.34 -31.53
CA GLN A 109 5.18 -19.58 -31.45
C GLN A 109 6.16 -19.68 -32.61
N LEU A 110 7.41 -19.96 -32.30
CA LEU A 110 8.48 -20.23 -33.26
C LEU A 110 8.91 -21.69 -33.14
N THR A 111 8.97 -22.40 -34.27
CA THR A 111 9.55 -23.74 -34.33
C THR A 111 10.97 -23.62 -34.86
N LEU A 112 11.95 -24.06 -34.07
CA LEU A 112 13.37 -24.04 -34.38
C LEU A 112 13.88 -25.47 -34.53
N SER A 113 14.84 -25.69 -35.43
CA SER A 113 15.51 -26.99 -35.56
C SER A 113 16.64 -27.12 -34.54
N LYS A 114 16.80 -28.29 -33.91
CA LYS A 114 17.86 -28.51 -32.91
C LYS A 114 19.26 -28.28 -33.50
N ASN A 115 19.44 -28.64 -34.77
CA ASN A 115 20.70 -28.46 -35.51
C ASN A 115 21.08 -26.98 -35.71
N SER A 116 20.12 -26.05 -35.71
CA SER A 116 20.40 -24.63 -35.86
C SER A 116 20.66 -23.92 -34.53
N ILE A 117 20.49 -24.60 -33.40
CA ILE A 117 20.71 -24.07 -32.06
C ILE A 117 22.16 -24.31 -31.64
N ARG A 118 22.88 -23.22 -31.37
CA ARG A 118 24.24 -23.28 -30.84
C ARG A 118 24.25 -23.45 -29.33
N GLN A 119 23.43 -22.65 -28.64
CA GLN A 119 23.39 -22.63 -27.18
C GLN A 119 22.01 -22.19 -26.68
N THR A 120 21.52 -22.86 -25.66
CA THR A 120 20.36 -22.43 -24.87
C THR A 120 20.85 -21.95 -23.52
N ARG A 121 20.41 -20.76 -23.10
CA ARG A 121 20.65 -20.20 -21.77
C ARG A 121 19.30 -19.93 -21.11
N LYS A 122 19.26 -19.94 -19.78
CA LYS A 122 18.12 -19.34 -19.08
C LYS A 122 18.21 -17.84 -19.28
N ALA A 123 17.15 -17.23 -19.78
CA ALA A 123 17.06 -15.80 -19.85
C ALA A 123 17.06 -15.26 -18.42
N ASP A 124 17.81 -14.19 -18.19
CA ASP A 124 17.76 -13.50 -16.91
C ASP A 124 16.35 -12.96 -16.72
N LEU A 125 15.62 -13.53 -15.76
CA LEU A 125 14.37 -12.97 -15.32
C LEU A 125 14.61 -11.50 -14.95
N PRO A 126 13.71 -10.58 -15.33
CA PRO A 126 13.81 -9.22 -14.81
C PRO A 126 13.80 -9.34 -13.29
N LYS A 127 14.82 -8.81 -12.62
CA LYS A 127 14.96 -8.83 -11.16
C LYS A 127 15.06 -7.41 -10.65
N ALA A 128 14.78 -7.23 -9.36
CA ALA A 128 15.09 -6.01 -8.66
C ALA A 128 16.60 -5.94 -8.40
N LYS A 129 17.17 -4.72 -8.46
CA LYS A 129 18.57 -4.51 -8.16
C LYS A 129 18.74 -3.15 -7.49
N CYS A 130 18.81 -3.17 -6.16
CA CYS A 130 19.05 -1.95 -5.39
C CYS A 130 20.54 -1.67 -5.23
N VAL A 131 20.94 -0.46 -5.57
CA VAL A 131 22.31 0.04 -5.43
C VAL A 131 22.31 1.39 -4.73
N VAL A 132 23.43 1.75 -4.11
CA VAL A 132 23.60 3.10 -3.53
C VAL A 132 23.86 4.08 -4.68
N ASP A 133 23.10 5.16 -4.71
CA ASP A 133 23.15 6.20 -5.74
C ASP A 133 23.91 7.42 -5.19
N GLY A 134 25.22 7.46 -5.43
CA GLY A 134 26.11 8.53 -4.95
C GLY A 134 26.89 8.21 -3.67
N PRO A 135 27.57 9.22 -3.09
CA PRO A 135 28.39 9.03 -1.90
C PRO A 135 27.53 8.86 -0.63
N ILE A 136 28.04 8.10 0.33
CA ILE A 136 27.44 7.98 1.67
C ILE A 136 28.13 8.99 2.58
N THR A 137 27.36 9.87 3.18
CA THR A 137 27.85 10.81 4.20
C THR A 137 27.81 10.13 5.56
N GLU A 138 28.97 10.01 6.20
CA GLU A 138 29.10 9.51 7.56
C GLU A 138 29.20 10.67 8.55
N GLN A 139 28.39 10.63 9.61
CA GLN A 139 28.43 11.56 10.74
C GLN A 139 28.77 10.79 12.01
N VAL A 140 29.98 11.00 12.51
CA VAL A 140 30.48 10.35 13.72
C VAL A 140 30.09 11.20 14.94
N HIS A 141 29.38 10.58 15.88
CA HIS A 141 29.06 11.14 17.19
C HIS A 141 29.69 10.25 18.27
N GLU A 142 29.71 10.72 19.52
CA GLU A 142 30.33 9.99 20.65
C GLU A 142 29.75 8.58 20.86
N ASN A 143 28.42 8.42 20.74
CA ASN A 143 27.73 7.15 21.00
C ASN A 143 27.05 6.56 19.77
N LYS A 144 27.16 7.20 18.60
CA LYS A 144 26.45 6.76 17.38
C LYS A 144 27.16 7.18 16.11
N ARG A 145 26.99 6.38 15.06
CA ARG A 145 27.38 6.73 13.70
C ARG A 145 26.13 6.81 12.82
N THR A 146 25.93 7.95 12.19
CA THR A 146 24.81 8.16 11.27
C THR A 146 25.30 8.13 9.84
N PHE A 147 24.69 7.29 9.01
CA PHE A 147 24.94 7.15 7.59
C PHE A 147 23.76 7.72 6.81
N LYS A 148 24.03 8.66 5.91
CA LYS A 148 23.03 9.23 4.99
C LYS A 148 23.45 8.98 3.55
N GLY A 149 22.50 8.63 2.69
CA GLY A 149 22.75 8.44 1.27
C GLY A 149 21.47 8.19 0.50
N LYS A 150 21.58 7.84 -0.78
CA LYS A 150 20.45 7.45 -1.61
C LYS A 150 20.58 6.01 -2.07
N ILE A 151 19.45 5.33 -2.23
CA ILE A 151 19.36 4.03 -2.86
C ILE A 151 18.48 4.14 -4.09
N LYS A 152 18.94 3.54 -5.18
CA LYS A 152 18.26 3.45 -6.46
C LYS A 152 18.00 2.01 -6.83
N ASN A 153 16.82 1.73 -7.37
CA ASN A 153 16.56 0.46 -8.03
C ASN A 153 16.95 0.57 -9.51
N GLU A 154 18.03 -0.09 -9.92
CA GLU A 154 18.45 -0.23 -11.32
C GLU A 154 17.87 -1.48 -12.00
N GLY A 155 17.13 -2.29 -11.26
CA GLY A 155 16.45 -3.47 -11.77
C GLY A 155 15.27 -3.14 -12.67
N ILE A 156 14.74 -4.16 -13.33
CA ILE A 156 13.54 -4.07 -14.17
C ILE A 156 12.27 -4.37 -13.35
N ARG A 157 12.41 -5.09 -12.23
CA ARG A 157 11.33 -5.31 -11.25
C ARG A 157 11.42 -4.36 -10.07
N ARG A 158 10.27 -4.09 -9.46
CA ARG A 158 10.16 -3.38 -8.19
C ARG A 158 10.86 -4.17 -7.08
N ALA A 159 11.55 -3.45 -6.21
CA ALA A 159 12.12 -4.00 -4.98
C ALA A 159 11.16 -3.72 -3.82
N ASP A 160 10.82 -4.74 -3.05
CA ASP A 160 9.94 -4.65 -1.89
C ASP A 160 10.75 -4.73 -0.59
N PHE A 161 10.34 -3.98 0.43
CA PHE A 161 10.96 -3.94 1.76
C PHE A 161 12.48 -3.77 1.73
N VAL A 162 12.95 -2.78 0.97
CA VAL A 162 14.39 -2.54 0.81
C VAL A 162 14.98 -2.08 2.13
N ARG A 163 15.97 -2.84 2.62
CA ARG A 163 16.65 -2.62 3.88
C ARG A 163 18.14 -2.50 3.67
N ILE A 164 18.74 -1.46 4.20
CA ILE A 164 20.19 -1.30 4.27
C ILE A 164 20.68 -1.65 5.67
N ILE A 165 21.75 -2.43 5.75
CA ILE A 165 22.37 -2.90 6.98
C ILE A 165 23.79 -2.38 7.01
N PHE A 166 24.15 -1.70 8.09
CA PHE A 166 25.51 -1.26 8.36
C PHE A 166 26.09 -2.11 9.49
N LYS A 167 27.27 -2.66 9.25
CA LYS A 167 28.06 -3.41 10.22
C LYS A 167 29.36 -2.67 10.48
N LEU A 168 29.61 -2.33 11.73
CA LEU A 168 30.78 -1.60 12.18
C LEU A 168 31.80 -2.57 12.78
N TYR A 169 33.05 -2.43 12.37
CA TYR A 169 34.13 -3.33 12.78
C TYR A 169 35.30 -2.56 13.39
N ASP A 170 36.02 -3.23 14.28
CA ASP A 170 37.31 -2.80 14.83
C ASP A 170 38.48 -3.19 13.89
N GLU A 171 39.70 -2.73 14.19
CA GLU A 171 40.95 -3.09 13.50
C GLU A 171 41.15 -4.61 13.45
N GLY A 172 40.76 -5.31 14.52
CA GLY A 172 40.82 -6.77 14.61
C GLY A 172 39.70 -7.52 13.87
N THR A 173 38.92 -6.85 13.02
CA THR A 173 37.78 -7.43 12.27
C THR A 173 36.63 -7.97 13.14
N THR A 174 36.58 -7.55 14.41
CA THR A 174 35.50 -7.90 15.34
C THR A 174 34.30 -6.99 15.11
N LEU A 175 33.09 -7.56 15.05
CA LEU A 175 31.85 -6.79 14.90
C LEU A 175 31.56 -6.03 16.20
N LEU A 176 31.53 -4.70 16.12
CA LEU A 176 31.26 -3.83 17.27
C LEU A 176 29.76 -3.55 17.41
N ALA A 177 29.12 -3.17 16.31
CA ALA A 177 27.70 -2.86 16.27
C ALA A 177 27.16 -3.09 14.87
N ALA A 178 25.87 -3.40 14.78
CA ALA A 178 25.16 -3.47 13.52
C ALA A 178 23.76 -2.93 13.71
N ASP A 179 23.32 -2.11 12.76
CA ASP A 179 21.93 -1.69 12.69
C ASP A 179 21.47 -1.69 11.23
N SER A 180 20.16 -1.64 11.05
CA SER A 180 19.53 -1.62 9.74
C SER A 180 18.35 -0.69 9.71
N THR A 181 18.18 0.01 8.60
CA THR A 181 17.03 0.88 8.37
C THR A 181 16.25 0.42 7.14
N LEU A 182 14.93 0.47 7.24
CA LEU A 182 14.02 0.26 6.11
C LEU A 182 13.89 1.57 5.35
N ILE A 183 13.90 1.49 4.03
CA ILE A 183 13.85 2.67 3.18
C ILE A 183 12.39 3.02 2.92
N ALA A 184 11.98 4.22 3.34
CA ALA A 184 10.70 4.79 2.96
C ALA A 184 10.73 5.13 1.47
N GLY A 185 9.84 4.51 0.71
CA GLY A 185 9.80 4.59 -0.75
C GLY A 185 8.40 4.87 -1.28
N ASN A 186 8.02 4.15 -2.32
CA ASN A 186 6.72 4.21 -2.95
C ASN A 186 5.66 3.44 -2.15
N TYR A 187 4.45 4.00 -2.13
CA TYR A 187 3.26 3.30 -1.68
C TYR A 187 2.86 2.20 -2.68
N HIS A 188 2.65 0.99 -2.17
CA HIS A 188 2.17 -0.16 -2.93
C HIS A 188 1.15 -0.96 -2.13
N MET A 189 0.13 -1.50 -2.82
CA MET A 189 -0.85 -2.42 -2.24
C MET A 189 -0.74 -3.76 -2.96
N TYR A 190 -0.35 -4.80 -2.22
CA TYR A 190 -0.23 -6.17 -2.73
C TYR A 190 -1.61 -6.78 -2.98
N LYS A 191 -1.65 -7.86 -3.78
CA LYS A 191 -2.88 -8.63 -4.02
C LYS A 191 -3.48 -9.23 -2.75
N SER A 192 -2.67 -9.42 -1.71
CA SER A 192 -3.12 -9.85 -0.37
C SER A 192 -3.90 -8.76 0.38
N GLY A 193 -3.96 -7.52 -0.12
CA GLY A 193 -4.54 -6.37 0.56
C GLY A 193 -3.59 -5.67 1.53
N VAL A 194 -2.36 -6.18 1.70
CA VAL A 194 -1.33 -5.53 2.51
C VAL A 194 -0.85 -4.27 1.79
N GLN A 195 -0.83 -3.16 2.52
CA GLN A 195 -0.34 -1.87 2.04
C GLN A 195 1.02 -1.59 2.66
N THR A 196 1.94 -1.08 1.85
CA THR A 196 3.30 -0.73 2.28
C THR A 196 3.70 0.59 1.63
N ASP A 197 4.57 1.34 2.30
CA ASP A 197 5.25 2.52 1.81
C ASP A 197 6.75 2.29 1.62
N ALA A 198 7.21 1.03 1.66
CA ALA A 198 8.63 0.65 1.66
C ALA A 198 9.06 -0.07 0.36
N THR A 199 8.58 0.40 -0.79
CA THR A 199 8.91 -0.19 -2.10
C THR A 199 9.71 0.78 -2.97
N ILE A 200 10.56 0.26 -3.85
CA ILE A 200 11.33 1.09 -4.79
C ILE A 200 11.05 0.62 -6.21
N GLU A 201 10.31 1.43 -6.96
CA GLU A 201 10.02 1.17 -8.37
C GLU A 201 11.30 1.24 -9.24
N PRO A 202 11.36 0.51 -10.37
CA PRO A 202 12.47 0.58 -11.32
C PRO A 202 12.84 2.02 -11.70
N GLY A 203 14.12 2.36 -11.60
CA GLY A 203 14.69 3.65 -11.94
C GLY A 203 14.47 4.77 -10.89
N ARG A 204 13.73 4.51 -9.81
CA ARG A 204 13.54 5.49 -8.72
C ARG A 204 14.66 5.43 -7.70
N SER A 205 14.94 6.58 -7.10
CA SER A 205 15.90 6.75 -6.01
C SER A 205 15.23 7.36 -4.78
N PHE A 206 15.58 6.88 -3.59
CA PHE A 206 15.10 7.38 -2.30
C PHE A 206 16.27 7.62 -1.34
N ASP A 207 16.12 8.62 -0.47
CA ASP A 207 17.06 8.91 0.61
C ASP A 207 16.89 7.89 1.76
N PHE A 208 18.00 7.53 2.40
CA PHE A 208 18.02 6.74 3.61
C PHE A 208 18.86 7.41 4.70
N GLU A 209 18.47 7.19 5.95
CA GLU A 209 19.23 7.58 7.14
C GLU A 209 19.26 6.39 8.10
N CYS A 210 20.47 5.95 8.45
CA CYS A 210 20.70 4.84 9.38
C CYS A 210 21.63 5.30 10.49
N SER A 211 21.16 5.25 11.74
CA SER A 211 21.99 5.52 12.91
C SER A 211 22.33 4.20 13.60
N VAL A 212 23.62 3.88 13.68
CA VAL A 212 24.13 2.71 14.40
C VAL A 212 24.67 3.19 15.75
N GLU A 213 24.14 2.68 16.85
CA GLU A 213 24.68 2.95 18.19
C GLU A 213 26.00 2.21 18.40
N VAL A 214 26.99 2.90 18.95
CA VAL A 214 28.34 2.37 19.18
C VAL A 214 28.65 2.42 20.68
N PRO A 215 29.24 1.37 21.27
CA PRO A 215 29.69 1.41 22.66
C PRO A 215 30.69 2.55 22.91
N LYS A 216 30.59 3.21 24.07
CA LYS A 216 31.34 4.44 24.43
C LYS A 216 32.87 4.33 24.32
N ASP A 217 33.42 3.12 24.39
CA ASP A 217 34.87 2.87 24.34
C ASP A 217 35.32 2.12 23.07
N ALA A 218 34.41 1.88 22.12
CA ALA A 218 34.71 1.11 20.92
C ALA A 218 35.25 2.02 19.80
N LYS A 219 36.51 1.83 19.41
CA LYS A 219 37.07 2.44 18.20
C LYS A 219 36.59 1.67 16.97
N VAL A 220 35.73 2.29 16.18
CA VAL A 220 35.29 1.73 14.90
C VAL A 220 36.26 2.14 13.80
N SER A 221 36.84 1.16 13.12
CA SER A 221 37.88 1.34 12.10
C SER A 221 37.31 1.40 10.69
N TYR A 222 36.37 0.50 10.38
CA TYR A 222 35.71 0.47 9.09
C TYR A 222 34.27 -0.05 9.19
N TYR A 223 33.48 0.19 8.15
CA TYR A 223 32.11 -0.31 8.05
C TYR A 223 31.90 -1.10 6.77
N ILE A 224 30.99 -2.07 6.82
CA ILE A 224 30.51 -2.81 5.67
C ILE A 224 29.02 -2.54 5.52
N LYS A 225 28.61 -2.20 4.29
CA LYS A 225 27.20 -2.04 3.92
C LYS A 225 26.67 -3.30 3.24
N GLN A 226 25.46 -3.69 3.57
CA GLN A 226 24.74 -4.76 2.89
C GLN A 226 23.31 -4.29 2.61
N ILE A 227 22.87 -4.42 1.36
CA ILE A 227 21.48 -4.11 0.96
C ILE A 227 20.75 -5.43 0.81
N LYS A 228 19.56 -5.52 1.41
CA LYS A 228 18.62 -6.64 1.25
C LYS A 228 17.30 -6.10 0.73
N TRP A 229 16.67 -6.85 -0.14
CA TRP A 229 15.32 -6.56 -0.64
C TRP A 229 14.62 -7.90 -0.87
N GLU A 230 13.30 -7.82 -0.91
CA GLU A 230 12.42 -8.93 -1.25
C GLU A 230 11.70 -8.57 -2.56
N GLU A 231 11.12 -9.57 -3.21
CA GLU A 231 10.33 -9.39 -4.42
C GLU A 231 9.01 -10.13 -4.21
N PHE A 232 7.90 -9.39 -4.19
CA PHE A 232 6.55 -9.91 -4.07
C PHE A 232 5.72 -9.60 -5.33
N ASP A 233 4.71 -10.43 -5.60
CA ASP A 233 3.80 -10.34 -6.75
C ASP A 233 2.43 -9.72 -6.44
#